data_AF-A0A4Q2U1U9-F1
#
_entry.id   AF-A0A4Q2U1U9-F1
#
_cell.length_a   1.000
_cell.length_b   1.000
_cell.length_c   1.000
_cell.angle_alpha   90.00
_cell.angle_beta   90.00
_cell.angle_gamma   90.00
#
_symmetry.space_group_name_H-M   'P 1'
#
loop_
_entity.id
_entity.type
_entity.pdbx_description
1 polymer ?
#
loop_
_entity_poly.entity_id
_entity_poly.type
_entity_poly.pdbx_seq_one_letter_code
_entity_poly.pdbx_strand_id
1 'polypeptide(L)'
;MFLRHDVSGTESVESLGDLVAQQTTLMTAEMTDFCAGRRLTLAPFLGPLTATAASVTYATSGTRAVDWQDTTCGGATLSNALALGAAYAPNLGDSVIVVQATYVYKFPPSYTLPSSYTLTRTTYSRPRAGTTVAHS
;
A
#
# COMPACT_ATOMS: atom_id res chain seq x y z
N MET A 1 -14.07 21.05 7.02
CA MET A 1 -14.50 19.68 6.65
C MET A 1 -13.56 19.18 5.55
N PHE A 2 -12.40 18.67 5.95
CA PHE A 2 -11.31 18.21 5.05
C PHE A 2 -10.69 16.95 5.66
N LEU A 3 -10.62 16.92 7.00
CA LEU A 3 -10.23 15.80 7.84
C LEU A 3 -10.98 14.48 7.55
N ARG A 4 -12.28 14.51 7.21
CA ARG A 4 -13.05 13.26 6.98
C ARG A 4 -12.68 12.52 5.69
N HIS A 5 -12.17 13.22 4.69
CA HIS A 5 -11.76 12.59 3.42
C HIS A 5 -10.32 12.05 3.50
N ASP A 6 -9.43 12.77 4.17
CA ASP A 6 -8.08 12.27 4.46
C ASP A 6 -8.16 10.96 5.26
N VAL A 7 -8.94 10.94 6.35
CA VAL A 7 -9.16 9.74 7.19
C VAL A 7 -9.66 8.53 6.39
N SER A 8 -10.50 8.71 5.38
CA SER A 8 -10.97 7.60 4.53
C SER A 8 -9.89 7.07 3.57
N GLY A 9 -9.03 7.95 3.03
CA GLY A 9 -7.93 7.61 2.13
C GLY A 9 -6.83 6.80 2.82
N THR A 10 -6.17 7.39 3.82
CA THR A 10 -6.42 6.89 5.16
C THR A 10 -6.42 5.37 5.44
N GLU A 11 -7.51 5.01 6.10
CA GLU A 11 -7.89 3.66 6.49
C GLU A 11 -7.95 2.68 5.31
N SER A 12 -8.24 3.15 4.09
CA SER A 12 -8.28 2.29 2.90
C SER A 12 -6.90 1.71 2.54
N VAL A 13 -5.85 2.51 2.67
CA VAL A 13 -4.48 2.07 2.36
C VAL A 13 -3.94 1.17 3.48
N GLU A 14 -4.21 1.52 4.74
CA GLU A 14 -3.82 0.72 5.91
C GLU A 14 -4.48 -0.66 5.89
N SER A 15 -5.78 -0.71 5.58
CA SER A 15 -6.49 -1.98 5.46
C SER A 15 -6.02 -2.79 4.25
N LEU A 16 -5.51 -2.18 3.18
CA LEU A 16 -4.87 -2.93 2.08
C LEU A 16 -3.55 -3.56 2.55
N GLY A 17 -2.71 -2.78 3.26
CA GLY A 17 -1.48 -3.29 3.88
C GLY A 17 -1.74 -4.47 4.82
N ASP A 18 -2.80 -4.39 5.64
CA ASP A 18 -3.16 -5.46 6.55
C ASP A 18 -3.71 -6.71 5.82
N LEU A 19 -4.54 -6.55 4.77
CA LEU A 19 -5.01 -7.69 3.96
C LEU A 19 -3.84 -8.44 3.31
N VAL A 20 -2.86 -7.71 2.78
CA VAL A 20 -1.65 -8.29 2.18
C VAL A 20 -0.78 -8.96 3.26
N ALA A 21 -0.58 -8.31 4.40
CA ALA A 21 0.22 -8.84 5.51
C ALA A 21 -0.43 -10.05 6.23
N GLN A 22 -1.74 -10.27 6.03
CA GLN A 22 -2.44 -11.46 6.52
C GLN A 22 -2.22 -12.69 5.62
N GLN A 23 -1.82 -12.51 4.37
CA GLN A 23 -1.59 -13.64 3.47
C GLN A 23 -0.28 -14.35 3.80
N THR A 24 -0.25 -15.68 3.64
CA THR A 24 1.01 -16.45 3.59
C THR A 24 1.60 -16.47 2.19
N THR A 25 0.73 -16.44 1.19
CA THR A 25 1.07 -16.35 -0.23
C THR A 25 0.05 -15.43 -0.88
N LEU A 26 0.54 -14.42 -1.57
CA LEU A 26 -0.26 -13.44 -2.29
C LEU A 26 -0.25 -13.78 -3.78
N MET A 27 -1.41 -14.08 -4.34
CA MET A 27 -1.59 -14.28 -5.76
C MET A 27 -1.98 -12.97 -6.45
N THR A 28 -1.56 -12.83 -7.71
CA THR A 28 -1.95 -11.67 -8.55
C THR A 28 -3.48 -11.48 -8.63
N ALA A 29 -4.25 -12.57 -8.63
CA ALA A 29 -5.71 -12.52 -8.62
C ALA A 29 -6.28 -11.92 -7.30
N GLU A 30 -5.73 -12.31 -6.15
CA GLU A 30 -6.12 -11.78 -4.84
C GLU A 30 -5.80 -10.28 -4.74
N MET A 31 -4.65 -9.87 -5.25
CA MET A 31 -4.30 -8.45 -5.32
C MET A 31 -5.29 -7.65 -6.19
N THR A 32 -5.70 -8.23 -7.32
CA THR A 32 -6.72 -7.62 -8.20
C THR A 32 -8.04 -7.43 -7.45
N ASP A 33 -8.49 -8.45 -6.71
CA ASP A 33 -9.72 -8.39 -5.91
C ASP A 33 -9.63 -7.37 -4.77
N PHE A 34 -8.50 -7.32 -4.05
CA PHE A 34 -8.28 -6.32 -3.00
C PHE A 34 -8.37 -4.89 -3.56
N CYS A 35 -7.79 -4.66 -4.73
CA CYS A 35 -7.80 -3.35 -5.36
C CYS A 35 -9.16 -2.98 -5.98
N ALA A 36 -9.90 -3.96 -6.50
CA ALA A 36 -11.29 -3.76 -6.90
C ALA A 36 -12.17 -3.39 -5.70
N GLY A 37 -12.06 -4.11 -4.58
CA GLY A 37 -12.81 -3.85 -3.36
C GLY A 37 -12.53 -2.46 -2.76
N ARG A 38 -11.25 -2.05 -2.74
CA ARG A 38 -10.86 -0.72 -2.20
C ARG A 38 -11.41 0.45 -3.00
N ARG A 39 -11.56 0.31 -4.32
CA ARG A 39 -12.21 1.34 -5.16
C ARG A 39 -13.67 1.58 -4.75
N LEU A 40 -14.35 0.59 -4.18
CA LEU A 40 -15.72 0.73 -3.66
C LEU A 40 -15.75 1.44 -2.31
N THR A 41 -14.78 1.20 -1.43
CA THR A 41 -14.69 1.83 -0.10
C THR A 41 -14.33 3.32 -0.17
N LEU A 42 -13.66 3.73 -1.24
CA LEU A 42 -13.32 5.13 -1.51
C LEU A 42 -14.45 5.90 -2.20
N ALA A 43 -15.70 5.44 -2.25
CA ALA A 43 -16.78 6.32 -2.69
C ALA A 43 -16.97 7.48 -1.67
N PRO A 44 -17.11 8.75 -2.09
CA PRO A 44 -17.40 9.26 -3.44
C PRO A 44 -16.18 9.82 -4.22
N PHE A 45 -14.96 9.33 -4.01
CA PHE A 45 -13.77 9.82 -4.72
C PHE A 45 -13.85 9.53 -6.23
N LEU A 46 -13.74 10.59 -7.03
CA LEU A 46 -13.91 10.57 -8.50
C LEU A 46 -12.60 10.31 -9.27
N GLY A 47 -11.54 9.87 -8.59
CA GLY A 47 -10.20 9.66 -9.18
C GLY A 47 -9.77 8.20 -9.19
N PRO A 48 -8.82 7.81 -10.08
CA PRO A 48 -8.21 6.49 -10.03
C PRO A 48 -7.38 6.35 -8.75
N LEU A 49 -7.69 5.34 -7.94
CA LEU A 49 -6.78 4.82 -6.91
C LEU A 49 -5.79 3.90 -7.62
N THR A 50 -4.50 4.16 -7.44
CA THR A 50 -3.45 3.21 -7.77
C THR A 50 -2.68 2.80 -6.52
N ALA A 51 -2.18 1.57 -6.48
CA ALA A 51 -1.39 1.10 -5.35
C ALA A 51 -0.26 0.17 -5.82
N THR A 52 0.79 0.12 -5.02
CA THR A 52 1.89 -0.82 -5.14
C THR A 52 2.17 -1.41 -3.77
N ALA A 53 2.29 -2.73 -3.69
CA ALA A 53 2.71 -3.44 -2.50
C ALA A 53 4.13 -3.99 -2.70
N ALA A 54 4.93 -4.03 -1.65
CA ALA A 54 6.26 -4.62 -1.67
C ALA A 54 6.53 -5.36 -0.36
N SER A 55 7.17 -6.52 -0.43
CA SER A 55 7.73 -7.17 0.75
C SER A 55 9.19 -6.82 0.88
N VAL A 56 9.59 -6.43 2.09
CA VAL A 56 10.98 -6.18 2.46
C VAL A 56 11.33 -7.06 3.64
N THR A 57 12.43 -7.79 3.50
CA THR A 57 12.99 -8.65 4.54
C THR A 57 14.29 -8.10 5.08
N TYR A 58 14.56 -8.44 6.33
CA TYR A 58 15.91 -8.50 6.86
C TYR A 58 16.29 -9.96 7.08
N ALA A 59 16.91 -10.58 6.08
CA ALA A 59 17.26 -11.99 6.13
C ALA A 59 18.23 -12.30 7.29
N THR A 60 18.17 -13.53 7.80
CA THR A 60 19.07 -14.02 8.86
C THR A 60 20.54 -14.00 8.47
N SER A 61 20.85 -13.95 7.18
CA SER A 61 22.20 -13.75 6.62
C SER A 61 22.76 -12.33 6.85
N GLY A 62 21.95 -11.39 7.34
CA GLY A 62 22.36 -10.00 7.55
C GLY A 62 22.14 -9.09 6.34
N THR A 63 21.47 -9.55 5.29
CA THR A 63 21.14 -8.74 4.11
C THR A 63 19.66 -8.35 4.12
N ARG A 64 19.38 -7.08 3.80
CA ARG A 64 18.01 -6.63 3.52
C ARG A 64 17.73 -6.74 2.03
N ALA A 65 16.55 -7.22 1.67
CA ALA A 65 16.13 -7.37 0.29
C ALA A 65 14.68 -6.93 0.11
N VAL A 66 14.34 -6.50 -1.10
CA VAL A 66 12.94 -6.44 -1.55
C VAL A 66 12.64 -7.82 -2.12
N ASP A 67 11.80 -8.60 -1.46
CA ASP A 67 11.51 -9.97 -1.89
C ASP A 67 10.68 -9.98 -3.17
N TRP A 68 9.70 -9.09 -3.23
CA TRP A 68 8.82 -8.89 -4.37
C TRP A 68 8.16 -7.52 -4.28
N GLN A 69 7.62 -7.09 -5.40
CA GLN A 69 6.76 -5.91 -5.50
C GLN A 69 5.68 -6.18 -6.54
N ASP A 70 4.46 -5.78 -6.22
CA ASP A 70 3.27 -5.97 -7.04
C ASP A 70 2.68 -4.59 -7.37
N THR A 71 2.55 -4.32 -8.67
CA THR A 71 1.97 -3.10 -9.25
C THR A 71 0.62 -3.38 -9.93
N THR A 72 -0.02 -4.52 -9.68
CA THR A 72 -1.26 -4.99 -10.29
C THR A 72 -2.39 -3.96 -10.15
N CYS A 73 -2.33 -3.15 -9.09
CA CYS A 73 -3.28 -2.07 -8.85
C CYS A 73 -2.96 -0.77 -9.61
N GLY A 74 -2.09 -0.83 -10.63
CA GLY A 74 -1.73 0.30 -11.50
C GLY A 74 -0.77 1.32 -10.87
N GLY A 75 -0.16 0.99 -9.73
CA GLY A 75 0.84 1.84 -9.08
C GLY A 75 2.21 1.79 -9.76
N ALA A 76 3.07 2.75 -9.43
CA ALA A 76 4.45 2.77 -9.91
C ALA A 76 5.33 1.84 -9.06
N THR A 77 6.39 1.28 -9.66
CA THR A 77 7.40 0.51 -8.94
C THR A 77 8.02 1.31 -7.78
N LEU A 78 8.12 0.69 -6.60
CA LEU A 78 8.68 1.32 -5.39
C LEU A 78 10.21 1.16 -5.37
N SER A 79 10.93 1.99 -6.12
CA SER A 79 12.40 1.95 -6.17
C SER A 79 13.07 2.16 -4.80
N ASN A 80 12.39 2.84 -3.88
CA ASN A 80 12.83 3.08 -2.52
C ASN A 80 12.22 2.13 -1.47
N ALA A 81 11.55 1.03 -1.89
CA ALA A 81 10.92 0.07 -0.98
C ALA A 81 11.86 -0.38 0.16
N LEU A 82 13.11 -0.70 -0.17
CA LEU A 82 14.11 -1.14 0.79
C LEU A 82 14.37 -0.09 1.89
N ALA A 83 14.51 1.18 1.50
CA ALA A 83 14.74 2.29 2.43
C ALA A 83 13.49 2.55 3.29
N LEU A 84 12.30 2.48 2.69
CA LEU A 84 11.02 2.63 3.39
C LEU A 84 10.81 1.52 4.42
N GLY A 85 11.12 0.26 4.08
CA GLY A 85 10.92 -0.89 4.95
C GLY A 85 12.00 -1.06 6.04
N ALA A 86 13.20 -0.50 5.86
CA ALA A 86 14.33 -0.75 6.75
C ALA A 86 14.05 -0.40 8.23
N ALA A 87 13.35 0.72 8.48
CA ALA A 87 12.99 1.16 9.83
C ALA A 87 11.95 0.23 10.51
N TYR A 88 11.17 -0.53 9.73
CA TYR A 88 10.05 -1.32 10.22
C TYR A 88 10.36 -2.81 10.36
N ALA A 89 11.48 -3.27 9.76
CA ALA A 89 12.06 -4.59 9.96
C ALA A 89 13.45 -4.50 10.64
N PRO A 90 13.57 -3.99 11.88
CA PRO A 90 14.87 -3.68 12.49
C PRO A 90 15.74 -4.90 12.81
N ASN A 91 15.16 -6.08 13.05
CA ASN A 91 15.89 -7.27 13.51
C ASN A 91 16.09 -8.32 12.41
N LEU A 92 17.10 -9.17 12.57
CA LEU A 92 17.28 -10.34 11.69
C LEU A 92 16.05 -11.25 11.77
N GLY A 93 15.56 -11.68 10.60
CA GLY A 93 14.32 -12.45 10.47
C GLY A 93 13.06 -11.59 10.38
N ASP A 94 13.14 -10.27 10.61
CA ASP A 94 11.97 -9.41 10.44
C ASP A 94 11.60 -9.25 8.96
N SER A 95 10.32 -9.06 8.71
CA SER A 95 9.79 -8.67 7.41
C SER A 95 8.69 -7.61 7.56
N VAL A 96 8.50 -6.82 6.52
CA VAL A 96 7.49 -5.77 6.46
C VAL A 96 6.91 -5.69 5.05
N ILE A 97 5.60 -5.56 4.99
CA ILE A 97 4.88 -5.16 3.78
C ILE A 97 4.80 -3.64 3.75
N VAL A 98 5.30 -3.06 2.67
CA VAL A 98 5.18 -1.64 2.36
C VAL A 98 4.11 -1.50 1.29
N VAL A 99 3.05 -0.74 1.57
CA VAL A 99 2.04 -0.42 0.55
C VAL A 99 2.02 1.08 0.34
N GLN A 100 2.19 1.50 -0.91
CA GLN A 100 2.03 2.89 -1.30
C GLN A 100 0.85 3.02 -2.26
N ALA A 101 -0.11 3.87 -1.91
CA ALA A 101 -1.22 4.19 -2.77
C ALA A 101 -1.21 5.66 -3.16
N THR A 102 -1.61 5.92 -4.39
CA THR A 102 -1.77 7.26 -4.95
C THR A 102 -3.22 7.43 -5.40
N TYR A 103 -3.84 8.54 -5.02
CA TYR A 103 -5.22 8.83 -5.41
C TYR A 103 -5.39 10.31 -5.74
N VAL A 104 -6.28 10.59 -6.69
CA VAL A 104 -6.62 11.96 -7.10
C VAL A 104 -7.85 12.41 -6.32
N TYR A 105 -7.68 13.45 -5.52
CA TYR A 105 -8.76 14.14 -4.83
C TYR A 105 -9.26 15.31 -5.70
N LYS A 106 -10.53 15.27 -6.08
CA LYS A 106 -11.19 16.32 -6.86
C LYS A 106 -12.07 17.17 -5.95
N PHE A 107 -11.84 18.48 -5.92
CA PHE A 107 -12.70 19.39 -5.18
C PHE A 107 -14.03 19.59 -5.91
N PRO A 108 -15.15 19.76 -5.17
CA PRO A 108 -16.40 20.20 -5.77
C PRO A 108 -16.20 21.53 -6.53
N PRO A 109 -16.85 21.72 -7.69
CA PRO A 109 -16.64 22.88 -8.56
C PRO A 109 -17.02 24.24 -7.94
N SER A 110 -17.65 24.24 -6.76
CA SER A 110 -18.03 25.43 -6.01
C SER A 110 -16.89 26.09 -5.22
N TYR A 111 -15.66 25.56 -5.28
CA TYR A 111 -14.50 26.11 -4.57
C TYR A 111 -13.44 26.62 -5.56
N THR A 112 -12.93 27.83 -5.33
CA THR A 112 -11.94 28.56 -6.16
C THR A 112 -10.51 27.99 -6.13
N LEU A 113 -10.34 26.75 -5.69
CA LEU A 113 -9.06 26.05 -5.58
C LEU A 113 -8.78 25.24 -6.87
N PRO A 114 -7.52 24.85 -7.13
CA PRO A 114 -7.16 23.95 -8.23
C PRO A 114 -8.06 22.71 -8.25
N SER A 115 -8.51 22.31 -9.45
CA SER A 115 -9.59 21.34 -9.65
C SER A 115 -9.29 19.94 -9.12
N SER A 116 -8.03 19.57 -8.91
CA SER A 116 -7.63 18.28 -8.35
C SER A 116 -6.24 18.29 -7.74
N TYR A 117 -6.03 17.46 -6.71
CA TYR A 117 -4.73 17.24 -6.08
C TYR A 117 -4.45 15.73 -5.99
N THR A 118 -3.21 15.34 -6.28
CA THR A 118 -2.75 13.97 -6.12
C THR A 118 -2.18 13.80 -4.71
N LEU A 119 -2.67 12.80 -4.00
CA LEU A 119 -2.20 12.44 -2.67
C LEU A 119 -1.56 11.05 -2.74
N THR A 120 -0.39 10.92 -2.10
CA THR A 120 0.32 9.66 -1.97
C THR A 120 0.41 9.30 -0.50
N ARG A 121 0.04 8.07 -0.16
CA ARG A 121 0.10 7.54 1.20
C ARG A 121 0.85 6.23 1.22
N THR A 122 1.73 6.08 2.20
CA THR A 122 2.50 4.86 2.42
C THR A 122 2.14 4.28 3.78
N THR A 123 1.89 2.98 3.83
CA THR A 123 1.66 2.23 5.07
C THR A 123 2.62 1.06 5.18
N TYR A 124 2.78 0.58 6.40
CA TYR A 124 3.68 -0.49 6.79
C TYR A 124 2.91 -1.50 7.60
N SER A 125 3.02 -2.79 7.27
CA SER A 125 2.34 -3.85 7.99
C SER A 125 3.27 -5.04 8.16
N ARG A 126 3.36 -5.59 9.38
CA ARG A 126 4.17 -6.77 9.64
C ARG A 126 3.38 -8.03 9.24
N PRO A 127 3.96 -8.97 8.48
CA PRO A 127 3.32 -10.24 8.18
C PRO A 127 2.89 -10.97 9.45
N ARG A 128 1.61 -11.37 9.52
CA ARG A 128 1.03 -11.95 10.75
C ARG A 128 1.42 -13.41 10.98
N ALA A 129 1.75 -14.13 9.92
CA ALA A 129 2.15 -15.53 9.99
C ALA A 129 3.54 -15.73 10.62
N GLY A 130 4.28 -14.65 10.95
CA GLY A 130 5.66 -14.72 11.45
C GLY A 130 6.68 -15.12 10.39
N THR A 131 6.22 -15.44 9.18
CA THR A 131 7.01 -15.68 7.98
C THR A 131 6.74 -14.59 6.96
N THR A 132 7.65 -14.44 6.01
CA THR A 132 7.48 -13.56 4.86
C THR A 132 6.27 -13.97 4.03
N VAL A 133 5.60 -12.98 3.45
CA VAL A 133 4.53 -13.23 2.48
C VAL A 133 5.20 -13.66 1.18
N ALA A 134 4.90 -14.84 0.65
CA ALA A 134 5.33 -15.24 -0.68
C ALA A 134 4.46 -14.58 -1.76
N HIS A 135 4.95 -14.41 -2.98
CA HIS A 135 4.17 -13.88 -4.10
C HIS A 135 4.29 -14.78 -5.33
N SER A 136 3.17 -15.03 -6.02
CA SER A 136 3.10 -15.90 -7.22
C SER A 136 2.28 -15.30 -8.35
#